data_AF-A0A6N4VYJ4-F1
#
_entry.id   AF-A0A6N4VYJ4-F1
#
_cell.length_a   1.000
_cell.length_b   1.000
_cell.length_c   1.000
_cell.angle_alpha   90.00
_cell.angle_beta   90.00
_cell.angle_gamma   90.00
#
_symmetry.space_group_name_H-M   'P 1'
#
loop_
_entity.id
_entity.type
_entity.pdbx_description
1 polymer ?
#
loop_
_entity_poly.entity_id
_entity_poly.type
_entity_poly.pdbx_seq_one_letter_code
_entity_poly.pdbx_strand_id
1 'polypeptide(L)'
;MSPDSTAHSLAASVSAALEPIYQRLERLAAEVMGARPRRAAFTEAHLSGLQRLIVEFLGEEPVAWGMGFIAAPWVVDARERYLAWWQREGERVARLRLNFDPASIDVYDYLQMDWYQLAQRGQARVAYGPYVDYSGSDMYTLTATIPVVADGDFLGVAGADLAVGEVEHRLVGILRQSPEDVVIVSTERRVIAANTPRWVVGSRLSTLPVAGPRTDPSAFREVVEVPLGVGWTLAVGWPLAGTEGTSLPSSY
;
A
#
# COMPACT_ATOMS: atom_id res chain seq x y z
N MET A 1 -8.36 -28.90 4.13
CA MET A 1 -7.78 -27.77 3.39
C MET A 1 -6.28 -27.95 3.44
N SER A 2 -5.65 -28.34 2.33
CA SER A 2 -4.20 -28.51 2.31
C SER A 2 -3.55 -27.12 2.31
N PRO A 3 -2.65 -26.80 3.25
CA PRO A 3 -1.94 -25.52 3.31
C PRO A 3 -1.01 -25.27 2.10
N ASP A 4 -0.81 -26.26 1.22
CA ASP A 4 -0.04 -26.17 -0.02
C ASP A 4 -0.90 -25.79 -1.24
N SER A 5 -1.87 -24.89 -1.09
CA SER A 5 -2.64 -24.40 -2.25
C SER A 5 -1.85 -23.31 -3.01
N THR A 6 -1.95 -23.31 -4.34
CA THR A 6 -1.30 -22.29 -5.21
C THR A 6 -1.59 -20.87 -4.73
N ALA A 7 -2.82 -20.62 -4.26
CA ALA A 7 -3.22 -19.32 -3.73
C ALA A 7 -2.39 -18.89 -2.51
N HIS A 8 -2.16 -19.79 -1.54
CA HIS A 8 -1.36 -19.48 -0.34
C HIS A 8 0.10 -19.17 -0.68
N SER A 9 0.71 -19.95 -1.60
CA SER A 9 2.09 -19.72 -2.05
C SER A 9 2.25 -18.38 -2.77
N LEU A 10 1.31 -18.02 -3.65
CA LEU A 10 1.28 -16.71 -4.31
C LEU A 10 1.09 -15.58 -3.31
N ALA A 11 0.16 -15.72 -2.36
CA ALA A 11 -0.10 -14.71 -1.33
C ALA A 11 1.13 -14.46 -0.45
N ALA A 12 1.85 -15.52 -0.06
CA ALA A 12 3.12 -15.40 0.65
C ALA A 12 4.19 -14.68 -0.19
N SER A 13 4.27 -14.98 -1.49
CA SER A 13 5.21 -14.33 -2.42
C SER A 13 4.90 -12.84 -2.60
N VAL A 14 3.61 -12.48 -2.70
CA VAL A 14 3.14 -11.09 -2.73
C VAL A 14 3.53 -10.35 -1.44
N SER A 15 3.32 -10.98 -0.28
CA SER A 15 3.71 -10.41 1.01
C SER A 15 5.22 -10.15 1.05
N ALA A 16 6.04 -11.15 0.70
CA ALA A 16 7.49 -11.03 0.66
C ALA A 16 8.00 -9.92 -0.27
N ALA A 17 7.30 -9.65 -1.39
CA ALA A 17 7.67 -8.61 -2.34
C ALA A 17 7.34 -7.18 -1.87
N LEU A 18 6.44 -7.03 -0.89
CA LEU A 18 6.02 -5.74 -0.33
C LEU A 18 6.58 -5.50 1.08
N GLU A 19 7.00 -6.56 1.79
CA GLU A 19 7.58 -6.48 3.12
C GLU A 19 8.74 -5.47 3.24
N PRO A 20 9.68 -5.35 2.28
CA PRO A 20 10.77 -4.37 2.37
C PRO A 20 10.29 -2.91 2.44
N ILE A 21 9.09 -2.60 1.93
CA ILE A 21 8.49 -1.26 2.05
C ILE A 21 8.12 -1.01 3.52
N TYR A 22 7.41 -1.93 4.15
CA TYR A 22 6.97 -1.79 5.55
C TYR A 22 8.14 -1.80 6.52
N GLN A 23 9.19 -2.60 6.28
CA GLN A 23 10.41 -2.56 7.08
C GLN A 23 11.10 -1.18 7.03
N ARG A 24 11.05 -0.49 5.90
CA ARG A 24 11.57 0.88 5.78
C ARG A 24 10.68 1.87 6.52
N LEU A 25 9.36 1.71 6.46
CA LEU A 25 8.44 2.52 7.26
C LEU A 25 8.69 2.33 8.76
N GLU A 26 8.95 1.10 9.21
CA GLU A 26 9.27 0.77 10.61
C GLU A 26 10.57 1.45 11.06
N ARG A 27 11.61 1.45 10.21
CA ARG A 27 12.85 2.19 10.48
C ARG A 27 12.62 3.69 10.53
N LEU A 28 11.79 4.23 9.64
CA LEU A 28 11.44 5.65 9.63
C LEU A 28 10.67 6.04 10.90
N ALA A 29 9.71 5.22 11.34
CA ALA A 29 9.00 5.40 12.59
C ALA A 29 9.96 5.36 13.79
N ALA A 30 10.91 4.42 13.80
CA ALA A 30 11.92 4.31 14.85
C ALA A 30 12.81 5.56 14.93
N GLU A 31 13.21 6.13 13.79
CA GLU A 31 13.99 7.37 13.73
C GLU A 31 13.20 8.56 14.30
N VAL A 32 11.91 8.68 13.95
CA VAL A 32 11.03 9.73 14.51
C VAL A 32 10.90 9.60 16.03
N MET A 33 10.70 8.38 16.53
CA MET A 33 10.61 8.13 17.97
C MET A 33 11.93 8.42 18.69
N GLY A 34 13.07 8.04 18.10
CA GLY A 34 14.41 8.28 18.65
C GLY A 34 14.80 9.76 18.66
N ALA A 35 14.28 10.55 17.71
CA ALA A 35 14.50 11.99 17.64
C ALA A 35 13.67 12.79 18.67
N ARG A 36 12.66 12.19 19.30
CA ARG A 36 11.78 12.90 20.26
C ARG A 36 12.55 13.25 21.54
N PRO A 37 12.65 14.55 21.92
CA PRO A 37 13.30 14.94 23.16
C PRO A 37 12.45 14.56 24.38
N ARG A 38 13.09 14.12 25.47
CA ARG A 38 12.40 13.74 26.72
C ARG A 38 11.89 14.92 27.57
N ARG A 39 12.48 16.10 27.43
CA ARG A 39 12.27 17.26 28.32
C ARG A 39 12.11 18.59 27.58
N ALA A 40 11.88 18.56 26.28
CA ALA A 40 11.70 19.74 25.45
C ALA A 40 10.55 19.51 24.47
N ALA A 41 10.06 20.59 23.85
CA ALA A 41 9.08 20.48 22.78
C ALA A 41 9.70 19.80 21.55
N PHE A 42 8.91 18.98 20.85
CA PHE A 42 9.36 18.28 19.66
C PHE A 42 9.25 19.21 18.44
N THR A 43 10.37 19.69 17.94
CA THR A 43 10.42 20.64 16.82
C THR A 43 10.88 19.99 15.50
N GLU A 44 10.62 20.65 14.38
CA GLU A 44 11.09 20.26 13.04
C GLU A 44 12.62 20.03 12.98
N ALA A 45 13.42 20.74 13.79
CA ALA A 45 14.86 20.58 13.82
C ALA A 45 15.30 19.15 14.20
N HIS A 46 14.53 18.47 15.05
CA HIS A 46 14.79 17.08 15.44
C HIS A 46 14.55 16.09 14.27
N LEU A 47 13.75 16.47 13.28
CA LEU A 47 13.41 15.63 12.13
C LEU A 47 14.37 15.82 10.95
N SER A 48 15.45 16.59 11.14
CA SER A 48 16.43 16.90 10.08
C SER A 48 17.19 15.66 9.58
N GLY A 49 17.32 14.62 10.41
CA GLY A 49 17.93 13.34 10.04
C GLY A 49 17.13 12.53 9.02
N LEU A 50 15.80 12.74 8.94
CA LEU A 50 14.92 11.95 8.08
C LEU A 50 15.29 12.06 6.60
N GLN A 51 15.75 13.23 6.14
CA GLN A 51 16.04 13.45 4.73
C GLN A 51 17.07 12.45 4.20
N ARG A 52 18.16 12.20 4.93
CA ARG A 52 19.22 11.29 4.47
C ARG A 52 18.69 9.87 4.34
N LEU A 53 17.97 9.41 5.36
CA LEU A 53 17.36 8.09 5.41
C LEU A 53 16.36 7.89 4.27
N ILE A 54 15.51 8.87 4.03
CA ILE A 54 14.50 8.83 2.96
C ILE A 54 15.16 8.82 1.58
N VAL A 55 16.20 9.62 1.35
CA VAL A 55 16.94 9.62 0.07
C VAL A 55 17.55 8.24 -0.21
N GLU A 56 18.14 7.60 0.80
CA GLU A 56 18.66 6.24 0.70
C GLU A 56 17.54 5.25 0.35
N PHE A 57 16.44 5.27 1.10
CA PHE A 57 15.31 4.36 0.91
C PHE A 57 14.64 4.52 -0.46
N LEU A 58 14.45 5.75 -0.94
CA LEU A 58 13.97 5.99 -2.29
C LEU A 58 15.02 5.54 -3.33
N GLY A 59 16.31 5.61 -3.06
CA GLY A 59 17.34 5.05 -3.94
C GLY A 59 17.23 3.52 -4.11
N GLU A 60 16.85 2.82 -3.04
CA GLU A 60 16.76 1.35 -3.02
C GLU A 60 15.39 0.78 -3.40
N GLU A 61 14.32 1.58 -3.32
CA GLU A 61 12.94 1.15 -3.55
C GLU A 61 12.31 1.89 -4.73
N PRO A 62 12.45 1.38 -5.97
CA PRO A 62 11.93 2.04 -7.17
C PRO A 62 10.42 2.25 -7.17
N VAL A 63 9.66 1.39 -6.49
CA VAL A 63 8.19 1.47 -6.39
C VAL A 63 7.75 2.68 -5.56
N ALA A 64 8.55 3.10 -4.59
CA ALA A 64 8.25 4.26 -3.77
C ALA A 64 8.53 5.56 -4.56
N TRP A 65 7.49 6.36 -4.73
CA TRP A 65 7.57 7.69 -5.32
C TRP A 65 7.98 8.74 -4.28
N GLY A 66 7.38 8.64 -3.09
CA GLY A 66 7.68 9.51 -1.97
C GLY A 66 7.47 8.80 -0.65
N MET A 67 8.08 9.31 0.41
CA MET A 67 7.91 8.81 1.76
C MET A 67 8.21 9.87 2.81
N GLY A 68 7.75 9.62 4.02
CA GLY A 68 7.98 10.56 5.10
C GLY A 68 7.18 10.28 6.36
N PHE A 69 7.19 11.29 7.21
CA PHE A 69 6.43 11.34 8.44
C PHE A 69 5.38 12.43 8.38
N ILE A 70 4.16 12.10 8.81
CA ILE A 70 3.01 13.02 8.87
C ILE A 70 2.55 13.02 10.31
N ALA A 71 2.68 14.18 10.98
CA ALA A 71 2.47 14.28 12.41
C ALA A 71 0.99 14.30 12.79
N ALA A 72 0.68 13.76 13.96
CA ALA A 72 -0.58 14.05 14.63
C ALA A 72 -0.68 15.51 15.07
N PRO A 73 -1.90 16.04 15.21
CA PRO A 73 -2.06 17.46 15.48
C PRO A 73 -1.28 17.92 16.70
N TRP A 74 -0.56 19.03 16.55
CA TRP A 74 0.21 19.67 17.63
C TRP A 74 1.36 18.84 18.21
N VAL A 75 1.71 17.69 17.60
CA VAL A 75 2.88 16.90 18.01
C VAL A 75 4.19 17.64 17.70
N VAL A 76 4.22 18.37 16.58
CA VAL A 76 5.33 19.26 16.25
C VAL A 76 5.01 20.65 16.78
N ASP A 77 5.93 21.20 17.57
CA ASP A 77 5.73 22.45 18.30
C ASP A 77 5.28 23.59 17.40
N ALA A 78 4.26 24.34 17.85
CA ALA A 78 3.62 25.43 17.11
C ALA A 78 3.07 25.06 15.71
N ARG A 79 2.83 23.78 15.42
CA ARG A 79 2.25 23.30 14.15
C ARG A 79 1.01 22.44 14.41
N GLU A 80 -0.16 22.92 14.01
CA GLU A 80 -1.37 22.07 14.01
C GLU A 80 -1.21 20.90 13.04
N ARG A 81 -0.67 21.17 11.84
CA ARG A 81 -0.42 20.18 10.81
C ARG A 81 1.04 20.24 10.41
N TYR A 82 1.67 19.08 10.27
CA TYR A 82 3.08 19.00 9.90
C TYR A 82 3.39 17.76 9.08
N LEU A 83 4.21 17.96 8.04
CA LEU A 83 4.61 16.94 7.09
C LEU A 83 6.11 17.07 6.79
N ALA A 84 6.84 16.00 7.08
CA ALA A 84 8.23 15.79 6.71
C ALA A 84 8.28 14.69 5.66
N TRP A 85 8.04 15.07 4.41
CA TRP A 85 7.92 14.16 3.28
C TRP A 85 8.83 14.56 2.14
N TRP A 86 9.47 13.58 1.52
CA TRP A 86 10.29 13.78 0.34
C TRP A 86 9.86 12.81 -0.75
N GLN A 87 9.90 13.28 -1.97
CA GLN A 87 9.51 12.52 -3.15
C GLN A 87 10.45 12.78 -4.32
N ARG A 88 10.38 11.91 -5.31
CA ARG A 88 11.12 12.05 -6.55
C ARG A 88 10.66 13.30 -7.31
N GLU A 89 11.62 14.04 -7.84
CA GLU A 89 11.44 15.18 -8.72
C GLU A 89 12.52 15.13 -9.80
N GLY A 90 12.19 14.51 -10.94
CA GLY A 90 13.18 14.14 -11.96
C GLY A 90 14.24 13.19 -11.39
N GLU A 91 15.51 13.55 -11.54
CA GLU A 91 16.64 12.76 -11.00
C GLU A 91 16.96 13.06 -9.52
N ARG A 92 16.21 13.97 -8.89
CA ARG A 92 16.45 14.42 -7.52
C ARG A 92 15.35 13.96 -6.59
N VAL A 93 15.62 14.08 -5.29
CA VAL A 93 14.62 13.92 -4.23
C VAL A 93 14.42 15.28 -3.58
N ALA A 94 13.18 15.76 -3.56
CA ALA A 94 12.82 17.07 -3.06
C ALA A 94 11.78 16.96 -1.95
N ARG A 95 11.75 17.96 -1.06
CA ARG A 95 10.80 18.00 0.05
C ARG A 95 9.45 18.49 -0.46
N LEU A 96 8.40 17.71 -0.21
CA LEU A 96 7.04 18.09 -0.56
C LEU A 96 6.56 19.24 0.36
N ARG A 97 5.89 20.22 -0.24
CA ARG A 97 5.31 21.38 0.44
C ARG A 97 3.83 21.44 0.09
N LEU A 98 2.97 21.26 1.08
CA LEU A 98 1.52 21.26 0.92
C LEU A 98 0.89 22.44 1.65
N ASN A 99 -0.27 22.87 1.16
CA ASN A 99 -1.07 23.89 1.84
C ASN A 99 -1.95 23.23 2.90
N PHE A 100 -1.87 23.71 4.13
CA PHE A 100 -2.69 23.20 5.25
C PHE A 100 -3.75 24.20 5.74
N ASP A 101 -3.87 25.36 5.10
CA ASP A 101 -4.86 26.38 5.44
C ASP A 101 -6.29 25.85 5.18
N PRO A 102 -7.12 25.65 6.22
CA PRO A 102 -8.48 25.13 6.06
C PRO A 102 -9.42 26.08 5.30
N ALA A 103 -9.07 27.35 5.15
CA ALA A 103 -9.85 28.30 4.35
C ALA A 103 -9.52 28.24 2.85
N SER A 104 -8.46 27.51 2.47
CA SER A 104 -8.02 27.43 1.08
C SER A 104 -8.72 26.32 0.31
N ILE A 105 -8.94 26.55 -0.99
CA ILE A 105 -9.55 25.57 -1.90
C ILE A 105 -8.60 24.40 -2.25
N ASP A 106 -7.29 24.59 -2.08
CA ASP A 106 -6.23 23.61 -2.33
C ASP A 106 -5.68 22.99 -1.02
N VAL A 107 -6.48 23.04 0.05
CA VAL A 107 -6.10 22.47 1.35
C VAL A 107 -5.84 20.96 1.25
N TYR A 108 -4.70 20.54 1.79
CA TYR A 108 -4.37 19.14 1.99
C TYR A 108 -4.74 18.69 3.41
N ASP A 109 -5.98 18.26 3.60
CA ASP A 109 -6.47 17.81 4.90
C ASP A 109 -6.23 16.30 5.12
N TYR A 110 -4.99 15.94 5.44
CA TYR A 110 -4.62 14.54 5.68
C TYR A 110 -5.36 13.89 6.85
N LEU A 111 -5.93 14.67 7.77
CA LEU A 111 -6.69 14.13 8.91
C LEU A 111 -8.01 13.48 8.48
N GLN A 112 -8.51 13.83 7.28
CA GLN A 112 -9.70 13.23 6.69
C GLN A 112 -9.39 12.03 5.79
N MET A 113 -8.12 11.73 5.55
CA MET A 113 -7.73 10.65 4.64
C MET A 113 -7.78 9.29 5.33
N ASP A 114 -8.33 8.29 4.65
CA ASP A 114 -8.51 6.95 5.21
C ASP A 114 -7.17 6.30 5.61
N TRP A 115 -6.11 6.46 4.82
CA TRP A 115 -4.78 5.93 5.16
C TRP A 115 -4.23 6.49 6.47
N TYR A 116 -4.64 7.70 6.86
CA TYR A 116 -4.26 8.33 8.11
C TYR A 116 -5.15 7.82 9.24
N GLN A 117 -6.46 7.87 9.05
CA GLN A 117 -7.45 7.48 10.06
C GLN A 117 -7.38 6.00 10.41
N LEU A 118 -7.11 5.12 9.44
CA LEU A 118 -6.95 3.69 9.68
C LEU A 118 -5.75 3.41 10.60
N ALA A 119 -4.60 4.05 10.34
CA ALA A 119 -3.43 3.94 11.22
C ALA A 119 -3.69 4.56 12.59
N GLN A 120 -4.35 5.73 12.65
CA GLN A 120 -4.74 6.38 13.91
C GLN A 120 -5.70 5.50 14.75
N ARG A 121 -6.59 4.74 14.10
CA ARG A 121 -7.51 3.78 14.74
C ARG A 121 -6.82 2.49 15.19
N GLY A 122 -5.50 2.37 14.99
CA GLY A 122 -4.69 1.26 15.50
C GLY A 122 -4.38 0.17 14.49
N GLN A 123 -4.65 0.39 13.19
CA GLN A 123 -4.21 -0.55 12.16
C GLN A 123 -2.68 -0.50 12.03
N ALA A 124 -2.01 -1.63 12.26
CA ALA A 124 -0.55 -1.69 12.30
C ALA A 124 0.12 -1.42 10.94
N ARG A 125 -0.53 -1.85 9.85
CA ARG A 125 -0.08 -1.64 8.47
C ARG A 125 -1.29 -1.35 7.59
N VAL A 126 -1.21 -0.28 6.81
CA VAL A 126 -2.28 0.15 5.90
C VAL A 126 -1.72 0.19 4.49
N ALA A 127 -2.50 -0.27 3.52
CA ALA A 127 -2.26 -0.07 2.09
C ALA A 127 -3.57 0.43 1.44
N TYR A 128 -3.71 1.75 1.31
CA TYR A 128 -4.92 2.39 0.83
C TYR A 128 -4.83 2.75 -0.65
N GLY A 129 -5.94 2.59 -1.37
CA GLY A 129 -6.06 2.88 -2.79
C GLY A 129 -6.30 1.62 -3.65
N PRO A 130 -6.02 1.71 -4.96
CA PRO A 130 -5.37 2.83 -5.65
C PRO A 130 -6.30 4.05 -5.84
N TYR A 131 -5.74 5.26 -5.79
CA TYR A 131 -6.45 6.54 -6.00
C TYR A 131 -5.52 7.59 -6.62
N VAL A 132 -6.07 8.70 -7.12
CA VAL A 132 -5.27 9.83 -7.61
C VAL A 132 -5.11 10.85 -6.49
N ASP A 133 -3.85 11.16 -6.14
CA ASP A 133 -3.51 12.09 -5.05
C ASP A 133 -3.27 13.51 -5.60
N TYR A 134 -4.34 14.15 -6.08
CA TYR A 134 -4.30 15.44 -6.79
C TYR A 134 -3.59 16.59 -6.07
N SER A 135 -3.62 16.60 -4.75
CA SER A 135 -3.08 17.70 -3.93
C SER A 135 -1.78 17.33 -3.24
N GLY A 136 -1.32 16.08 -3.36
CA GLY A 136 -0.07 15.60 -2.78
C GLY A 136 0.97 15.32 -3.85
N SER A 137 1.02 14.07 -4.31
CA SER A 137 1.97 13.58 -5.32
C SER A 137 1.55 13.87 -6.78
N ASP A 138 0.28 14.19 -7.04
CA ASP A 138 -0.36 14.27 -8.37
C ASP A 138 -0.25 12.97 -9.18
N MET A 139 -0.13 11.84 -8.47
CA MET A 139 0.08 10.52 -9.04
C MET A 139 -1.08 9.57 -8.73
N TYR A 140 -1.25 8.58 -9.61
CA TYR A 140 -2.05 7.41 -9.29
C TYR A 140 -1.25 6.51 -8.33
N THR A 141 -1.67 6.49 -7.06
CA THR A 141 -0.88 5.98 -5.93
C THR A 141 -1.62 4.92 -5.12
N LEU A 142 -0.83 4.07 -4.48
CA LEU A 142 -1.19 3.33 -3.27
C LEU A 142 -0.41 3.92 -2.11
N THR A 143 -1.10 4.39 -1.07
CA THR A 143 -0.45 4.97 0.11
C THR A 143 -0.33 3.91 1.19
N ALA A 144 0.91 3.54 1.49
CA ALA A 144 1.26 2.62 2.56
C ALA A 144 1.59 3.40 3.83
N THR A 145 0.99 3.06 4.97
CA THR A 145 1.29 3.71 6.25
C THR A 145 1.39 2.73 7.40
N ILE A 146 2.18 3.12 8.41
CA ILE A 146 2.19 2.52 9.74
C ILE A 146 2.05 3.63 10.80
N PRO A 147 1.45 3.34 11.96
CA PRO A 147 1.35 4.31 13.04
C PRO A 147 2.71 4.50 13.72
N VAL A 148 3.03 5.74 14.08
CA VAL A 148 4.18 6.07 14.94
C VAL A 148 3.63 6.33 16.33
N VAL A 149 3.92 5.44 17.28
CA VAL A 149 3.39 5.51 18.65
C VAL A 149 4.54 5.45 19.65
N ALA A 150 4.64 6.43 20.54
CA ALA A 150 5.66 6.46 21.59
C ALA A 150 4.99 6.68 22.96
N ASP A 151 5.32 5.84 23.93
CA ASP A 151 4.75 5.87 25.29
C ASP A 151 3.21 5.78 25.32
N GLY A 152 2.61 5.13 24.32
CA GLY A 152 1.16 5.02 24.14
C GLY A 152 0.50 6.20 23.40
N ASP A 153 1.25 7.26 23.11
CA ASP A 153 0.76 8.42 22.36
C ASP A 153 0.95 8.22 20.86
N PHE A 154 -0.11 8.43 20.08
CA PHE A 154 -0.03 8.48 18.62
C PHE A 154 0.63 9.78 18.16
N LEU A 155 1.84 9.66 17.61
CA LEU A 155 2.64 10.78 17.13
C LEU A 155 2.32 11.16 15.67
N GLY A 156 1.69 10.25 14.92
CA GLY A 156 1.42 10.41 13.49
C GLY A 156 1.63 9.11 12.73
N VAL A 157 1.92 9.21 11.43
CA VAL A 157 2.20 8.05 10.57
C VAL A 157 3.54 8.18 9.86
N ALA A 158 4.24 7.06 9.71
CA ALA A 158 5.28 6.91 8.71
C ALA A 158 4.63 6.32 7.47
N GLY A 159 4.87 6.91 6.30
CA GLY A 159 4.18 6.53 5.07
C GLY A 159 5.05 6.57 3.83
N ALA A 160 4.58 5.91 2.79
CA ALA A 160 5.12 5.96 1.45
C ALA A 160 3.99 5.95 0.40
N ASP A 161 4.16 6.77 -0.63
CA ASP A 161 3.35 6.73 -1.84
C ASP A 161 4.01 5.78 -2.84
N LEU A 162 3.26 4.78 -3.27
CA LEU A 162 3.71 3.74 -4.18
C LEU A 162 3.07 3.96 -5.55
N ALA A 163 3.89 4.08 -6.59
CA ALA A 163 3.39 4.23 -7.95
C ALA A 163 2.63 2.97 -8.37
N VAL A 164 1.33 3.11 -8.70
CA VAL A 164 0.46 1.94 -8.96
C VAL A 164 0.99 1.07 -10.09
N GLY A 165 1.50 1.68 -11.17
CA GLY A 165 2.07 0.92 -12.29
C GLY A 165 3.27 0.05 -11.90
N GLU A 166 4.12 0.54 -10.98
CA GLU A 166 5.28 -0.21 -10.50
C GLU A 166 4.87 -1.33 -9.52
N VAL A 167 3.89 -1.05 -8.65
CA VAL A 167 3.27 -2.09 -7.80
C VAL A 167 2.64 -3.17 -8.68
N GLU A 168 1.81 -2.79 -9.64
CA GLU A 168 1.18 -3.73 -10.57
C GLU A 168 2.21 -4.57 -11.30
N HIS A 169 3.24 -3.94 -11.88
CA HIS A 169 4.29 -4.66 -12.61
C HIS A 169 4.98 -5.71 -11.73
N ARG A 170 5.37 -5.33 -10.51
CA ARG A 170 5.98 -6.23 -9.53
C ARG A 170 5.05 -7.41 -9.19
N LEU A 171 3.79 -7.13 -8.90
CA LEU A 171 2.83 -8.16 -8.50
C LEU A 171 2.44 -9.08 -9.65
N VAL A 172 2.21 -8.54 -10.86
CA VAL A 172 1.94 -9.33 -12.07
C VAL A 172 3.10 -10.29 -12.38
N GLY A 173 4.35 -9.89 -12.14
CA GLY A 173 5.51 -10.78 -12.27
C GLY A 173 5.42 -12.04 -11.40
N ILE A 174 4.82 -11.92 -10.20
CA ILE A 174 4.56 -13.05 -9.30
C ILE A 174 3.35 -13.85 -9.79
N LEU A 175 2.23 -13.18 -10.09
CA LEU A 175 0.98 -13.84 -10.47
C LEU A 175 1.09 -14.64 -11.79
N ARG A 176 1.97 -14.23 -12.70
CA ARG A 176 2.25 -14.94 -13.97
C ARG A 176 2.89 -16.31 -13.80
N GLN A 177 3.39 -16.64 -12.60
CA GLN A 177 3.89 -17.98 -12.29
C GLN A 177 2.76 -19.02 -12.18
N SER A 178 1.52 -18.56 -12.01
CA SER A 178 0.34 -19.41 -12.02
C SER A 178 -0.24 -19.53 -13.43
N PRO A 179 -0.60 -20.74 -13.90
CA PRO A 179 -1.37 -20.91 -15.13
C PRO A 179 -2.85 -20.52 -14.97
N GLU A 180 -3.27 -20.17 -13.76
CA GLU A 180 -4.65 -19.87 -13.42
C GLU A 180 -4.91 -18.36 -13.41
N ASP A 181 -6.15 -17.96 -13.63
CA ASP A 181 -6.55 -16.56 -13.52
C ASP A 181 -6.53 -16.13 -12.05
N VAL A 182 -5.65 -15.19 -11.69
CA VAL A 182 -5.47 -14.69 -10.32
C VAL A 182 -5.63 -13.18 -10.27
N VAL A 183 -6.29 -12.70 -9.22
CA VAL A 183 -6.48 -11.27 -8.92
C VAL A 183 -6.17 -10.96 -7.46
N ILE A 184 -5.57 -9.80 -7.21
CA ILE A 184 -5.37 -9.21 -5.89
C ILE A 184 -6.33 -8.02 -5.76
N VAL A 185 -7.07 -7.98 -4.65
CA VAL A 185 -8.13 -7.00 -4.40
C VAL A 185 -7.91 -6.35 -3.04
N SER A 186 -8.02 -5.02 -2.98
CA SER A 186 -7.96 -4.26 -1.72
C SER A 186 -9.25 -4.40 -0.90
N THR A 187 -9.21 -3.96 0.35
CA THR A 187 -10.38 -3.88 1.24
C THR A 187 -11.51 -3.02 0.66
N GLU A 188 -11.20 -2.08 -0.24
CA GLU A 188 -12.18 -1.25 -0.95
C GLU A 188 -12.87 -1.94 -2.14
N ARG A 189 -12.52 -3.21 -2.41
CA ARG A 189 -12.88 -3.98 -3.62
C ARG A 189 -12.18 -3.52 -4.88
N ARG A 190 -11.09 -2.76 -4.79
CA ARG A 190 -10.34 -2.32 -5.96
C ARG A 190 -9.34 -3.39 -6.37
N VAL A 191 -9.26 -3.65 -7.67
CA VAL A 191 -8.24 -4.53 -8.24
C VAL A 191 -6.88 -3.83 -8.13
N ILE A 192 -5.94 -4.49 -7.45
CA ILE A 192 -4.56 -4.05 -7.32
C ILE A 192 -3.70 -4.59 -8.47
N ALA A 193 -3.86 -5.88 -8.79
CA ALA A 193 -3.15 -6.56 -9.87
C ALA A 193 -3.93 -7.80 -10.31
N ALA A 194 -3.80 -8.19 -11.58
CA ALA A 194 -4.31 -9.44 -12.12
C ALA A 194 -3.41 -9.96 -13.24
N ASN A 195 -3.31 -11.28 -13.42
CA ASN A 195 -2.53 -11.89 -14.52
C ASN A 195 -3.36 -12.12 -15.80
N THR A 196 -4.58 -11.58 -15.87
CA THR A 196 -5.58 -11.86 -16.89
C THR A 196 -6.41 -10.60 -17.18
N PRO A 197 -6.92 -10.39 -18.40
CA PRO A 197 -7.74 -9.22 -18.73
C PRO A 197 -9.13 -9.23 -18.09
N ARG A 198 -9.53 -10.31 -17.39
CA ARG A 198 -10.84 -10.43 -16.72
C ARG A 198 -11.07 -9.37 -15.64
N TRP A 199 -9.99 -8.91 -15.00
CA TRP A 199 -10.04 -7.90 -13.94
C TRP A 199 -9.04 -6.80 -14.24
N VAL A 200 -9.55 -5.58 -14.38
CA VAL A 200 -8.74 -4.40 -14.75
C VAL A 200 -8.26 -3.70 -13.49
N VAL A 201 -6.96 -3.37 -13.40
CA VAL A 201 -6.40 -2.63 -12.26
C VAL A 201 -7.12 -1.30 -12.04
N GLY A 202 -7.36 -0.98 -10.78
CA GLY A 202 -8.12 0.21 -10.36
C GLY A 202 -9.64 0.06 -10.42
N SER A 203 -10.16 -0.90 -11.20
CA SER A 203 -11.60 -1.18 -11.24
C SER A 203 -12.09 -1.70 -9.90
N ARG A 204 -13.37 -1.45 -9.59
CA ARG A 204 -14.00 -1.88 -8.35
C ARG A 204 -14.91 -3.07 -8.61
N LEU A 205 -14.64 -4.20 -7.95
CA LEU A 205 -15.51 -5.37 -7.98
C LEU A 205 -16.83 -5.08 -7.23
N SER A 206 -17.93 -5.71 -7.63
CA SER A 206 -19.24 -5.53 -6.98
C SER A 206 -19.25 -5.99 -5.52
N THR A 207 -18.51 -7.06 -5.21
CA THR A 207 -18.33 -7.63 -3.87
C THR A 207 -16.86 -7.94 -3.64
N LEU A 208 -16.46 -8.14 -2.38
CA LEU A 208 -15.16 -8.75 -2.09
C LEU A 208 -15.16 -10.19 -2.63
N PRO A 209 -13.99 -10.72 -3.05
CA PRO A 209 -13.88 -12.11 -3.46
C PRO A 209 -14.36 -13.06 -2.36
N VAL A 210 -15.22 -14.01 -2.73
CA VAL A 210 -15.66 -15.09 -1.85
C VAL A 210 -15.46 -16.42 -2.58
N ALA A 211 -14.95 -17.42 -1.86
CA ALA A 211 -14.79 -18.76 -2.42
C ALA A 211 -16.16 -19.45 -2.51
N GLY A 212 -16.43 -20.11 -3.64
CA GLY A 212 -17.72 -20.75 -3.88
C GLY A 212 -17.74 -21.63 -5.13
N PRO A 213 -18.89 -22.30 -5.39
CA PRO A 213 -19.01 -23.23 -6.50
C PRO A 213 -18.99 -22.51 -7.85
N ARG A 214 -18.50 -23.18 -8.91
CA ARG A 214 -18.46 -22.66 -10.29
C ARG A 214 -19.82 -22.18 -10.82
N THR A 215 -20.92 -22.71 -10.29
CA THR A 215 -22.29 -22.32 -10.64
C THR A 215 -22.66 -20.91 -10.21
N ASP A 216 -21.92 -20.34 -9.25
CA ASP A 216 -22.04 -18.94 -8.86
C ASP A 216 -21.07 -18.09 -9.71
N PRO A 217 -21.58 -17.21 -10.58
CA PRO A 217 -20.73 -16.38 -11.45
C PRO A 217 -19.90 -15.34 -10.70
N SER A 218 -20.23 -15.04 -9.43
CA SER A 218 -19.49 -14.12 -8.58
C SER A 218 -18.45 -14.79 -7.69
N ALA A 219 -18.47 -16.14 -7.62
CA ALA A 219 -17.58 -16.91 -6.77
C ALA A 219 -16.22 -17.16 -7.40
N PHE A 220 -15.21 -17.16 -6.55
CA PHE A 220 -13.86 -17.58 -6.87
C PHE A 220 -13.65 -19.03 -6.45
N ARG A 221 -12.70 -19.71 -7.08
CA ARG A 221 -12.34 -21.09 -6.73
C ARG A 221 -11.62 -21.15 -5.39
N GLU A 222 -10.67 -20.23 -5.20
CA GLU A 222 -9.92 -20.05 -3.95
C GLU A 222 -9.83 -18.57 -3.61
N VAL A 223 -9.88 -18.26 -2.33
CA VAL A 223 -9.71 -16.92 -1.79
C VAL A 223 -8.88 -17.02 -0.53
N VAL A 224 -7.80 -16.24 -0.46
CA VAL A 224 -6.89 -16.19 0.69
C VAL A 224 -6.53 -14.74 1.01
N GLU A 225 -6.31 -14.45 2.28
CA GLU A 225 -5.75 -13.16 2.69
C GLU A 225 -4.26 -13.10 2.33
N VAL A 226 -3.78 -11.95 1.88
CA VAL A 226 -2.35 -11.69 1.73
C VAL A 226 -1.77 -11.42 3.13
N PRO A 227 -0.83 -12.26 3.62
CA PRO A 227 -0.32 -12.20 4.99
C PRO A 227 0.70 -11.07 5.17
N LEU A 228 0.24 -9.83 4.99
CA LEU A 228 1.01 -8.59 5.13
C LEU A 228 0.38 -7.66 6.19
N GLY A 229 -0.83 -7.99 6.67
CA GLY A 229 -1.57 -7.21 7.67
C GLY A 229 -2.30 -6.00 7.10
N VAL A 230 -2.45 -5.91 5.77
CA VAL A 230 -3.08 -4.78 5.06
C VAL A 230 -4.51 -5.06 4.60
N GLY A 231 -5.01 -6.29 4.83
CA GLY A 231 -6.36 -6.72 4.46
C GLY A 231 -6.58 -6.99 2.96
N TRP A 232 -5.52 -7.04 2.16
CA TRP A 232 -5.63 -7.42 0.75
C TRP A 232 -5.97 -8.91 0.62
N THR A 233 -6.74 -9.22 -0.40
CA THR A 233 -7.19 -10.59 -0.70
C THR A 233 -6.66 -11.02 -2.05
N LEU A 234 -6.11 -12.23 -2.15
CA LEU A 234 -5.78 -12.89 -3.39
C LEU A 234 -6.86 -13.92 -3.71
N ALA A 235 -7.35 -13.91 -4.95
CA ALA A 235 -8.40 -14.82 -5.38
C ALA A 235 -8.06 -15.48 -6.72
N VAL A 236 -8.35 -16.78 -6.83
CA VAL A 236 -8.16 -17.59 -8.04
C VAL A 236 -9.52 -17.83 -8.67
N GLY A 237 -9.69 -17.41 -9.92
CA GLY A 237 -10.92 -17.57 -10.67
C GLY A 237 -11.13 -18.99 -11.20
N TRP A 238 -12.38 -19.37 -11.40
CA TRP A 238 -12.71 -20.54 -12.20
C TRP A 238 -12.28 -20.34 -13.66
N PRO A 239 -11.79 -21.39 -14.36
CA PRO A 239 -11.50 -21.32 -15.79
C PRO A 239 -12.73 -20.89 -16.59
N LEU A 240 -12.52 -20.03 -17.59
CA LEU A 240 -13.57 -19.66 -18.54
C LEU A 240 -14.10 -20.91 -19.26
N ALA A 241 -15.39 -20.92 -19.58
CA ALA A 241 -15.97 -22.04 -20.32
C ALA A 241 -15.30 -22.15 -21.71
N GLY A 242 -14.68 -23.31 -22.00
CA GLY A 242 -14.02 -23.59 -23.29
C GLY A 242 -12.48 -23.70 -23.27
N THR A 243 -11.82 -23.53 -22.13
CA THR A 243 -10.35 -23.74 -21.99
C THR A 243 -9.95 -25.11 -21.42
N GLU A 244 -10.93 -25.99 -21.17
CA GLU A 244 -10.65 -27.39 -20.85
C GLU A 244 -10.11 -28.08 -22.11
N GLY A 245 -8.85 -28.52 -22.04
CA GLY A 245 -8.08 -29.00 -23.18
C GLY A 245 -8.83 -29.96 -24.07
N THR A 246 -8.92 -29.61 -25.35
CA THR A 246 -9.18 -30.54 -26.45
C THR A 246 -8.06 -31.58 -26.43
N SER A 247 -8.26 -32.66 -25.66
CA SER A 247 -7.49 -33.88 -25.83
C SER A 247 -7.91 -34.46 -27.17
N LEU A 248 -7.18 -34.12 -28.24
CA LEU A 248 -7.36 -34.77 -29.53
C LEU A 248 -7.13 -36.28 -29.30
N PRO A 249 -8.08 -37.15 -29.66
CA PRO A 249 -7.86 -38.58 -29.58
C PRO A 249 -6.68 -38.93 -30.49
N SER A 250 -5.68 -39.58 -29.92
CA SER A 250 -4.57 -40.16 -30.68
C SER A 250 -5.14 -41.27 -31.55
N SER A 251 -5.35 -40.99 -32.83
CA SER A 251 -5.62 -41.99 -33.84
C SER A 251 -4.28 -42.52 -34.39
N TYR A 252 -3.97 -43.76 -34.02
CA TYR A 252 -3.13 -44.67 -34.80
C TYR A 252 -4.06 -45.67 -35.52
#